data_AF-A0A3A1WTJ4-F1
#
_entry.id   AF-A0A3A1WTJ4-F1
#
_cell.length_a   1.000
_cell.length_b   1.000
_cell.length_c   1.000
_cell.angle_alpha   90.00
_cell.angle_beta   90.00
_cell.angle_gamma   90.00
#
_symmetry.space_group_name_H-M   'P 1'
#
loop_
_entity.id
_entity.type
_entity.pdbx_description
1 polymer ?
#
loop_
_entity_poly.entity_id
_entity_poly.type
_entity_poly.pdbx_seq_one_letter_code
_entity_poly.pdbx_strand_id
1 'polypeptide(L)'
;MFDNIVMFVLMVVAVVITAIVVLTIVKRNSGTQGANGVNQREFNELRSQYEQARAQAQENGNQAIRYRTQAEQLAERLKFVESELLKAQQAEQLRVNREEQLRAEREERERLNREKTLKEQGKVLEALAPVKDNLEALKNKVSQIEEGRKQEMGVLSTQLKGLSEQQTRLDRETSSLSAALRNNKVRGAWGEAQLKNIVESAGLLEHVDFDTQVVVTGVNGEQQRPDMVVHLPGGKTIPVDAKVPYADYQRACEIPDNASDEELARRSELLKAHAKALREHVRVLGAKAYWQAFETAPDFVVAFIPNEALLQAALEADPTLMDDAFAQKVALTSPVTLWAVLKSVAYAWQQQSLTDDAKELFDLSRELYDRFAVLGENASKLGVSLARTVAAYNKFASSLESRVLVTARKLQKLDQSKVIASIDLIDSDKADVKELSAPEVSVEDR
;
A
#
# COMPACT_ATOMS: atom_id res chain seq x y z
N MET A 1 48.61 -84.85 -38.96
CA MET A 1 49.06 -85.41 -40.25
C MET A 1 49.31 -86.93 -40.20
N PHE A 2 49.67 -87.50 -39.03
CA PHE A 2 49.89 -88.95 -38.89
C PHE A 2 48.63 -89.82 -38.91
N ASP A 3 47.45 -89.31 -38.50
CA ASP A 3 46.19 -90.11 -38.49
C ASP A 3 45.67 -90.51 -39.89
N ASN A 4 45.86 -89.66 -40.90
CA ASN A 4 45.40 -89.97 -42.26
C ASN A 4 46.23 -91.07 -42.94
N ILE A 5 47.52 -91.19 -42.59
CA ILE A 5 48.39 -92.24 -43.12
C ILE A 5 48.03 -93.58 -42.50
N VAL A 6 47.73 -93.62 -41.19
CA VAL A 6 47.30 -94.84 -40.50
C VAL A 6 45.94 -95.32 -41.05
N MET A 7 44.98 -94.41 -41.28
CA MET A 7 43.70 -94.76 -41.91
C MET A 7 43.86 -95.27 -43.34
N PHE A 8 44.76 -94.69 -44.14
CA PHE A 8 45.00 -95.15 -45.50
C PHE A 8 45.66 -96.54 -45.55
N VAL A 9 46.66 -96.79 -44.68
CA VAL A 9 47.30 -98.11 -44.57
C VAL A 9 46.30 -99.17 -44.11
N LEU A 10 45.43 -98.87 -43.15
CA LEU A 10 44.36 -99.78 -42.72
C LEU A 10 43.37 -100.10 -43.84
N MET A 11 43.01 -99.10 -44.66
CA MET A 11 42.12 -99.31 -45.80
C MET A 11 42.76 -100.20 -46.87
N VAL A 12 44.05 -100.01 -47.17
CA VAL A 12 44.77 -100.85 -48.15
C VAL A 12 44.93 -102.29 -47.64
N VAL A 13 45.26 -102.47 -46.35
CA VAL A 13 45.35 -103.80 -45.74
C VAL A 13 44.00 -104.52 -45.77
N ALA A 14 42.90 -103.81 -45.49
CA ALA A 14 41.56 -104.38 -45.59
C ALA A 14 41.24 -104.86 -47.02
N VAL A 15 41.59 -104.07 -48.04
CA VAL A 15 41.37 -104.43 -49.45
C VAL A 15 42.20 -105.68 -49.83
N VAL A 16 43.46 -105.76 -49.41
CA VAL A 16 44.33 -106.91 -49.70
C VAL A 16 43.83 -108.18 -49.01
N ILE A 17 43.38 -108.09 -47.75
CA ILE A 17 42.80 -109.23 -47.04
C ILE A 17 41.52 -109.71 -47.74
N THR A 18 40.64 -108.79 -48.16
CA THR A 18 39.44 -109.18 -48.92
C THR A 18 39.78 -109.83 -50.26
N ALA A 19 40.81 -109.35 -50.96
CA ALA A 19 41.25 -109.95 -52.21
C ALA A 19 41.81 -111.38 -52.01
N ILE A 20 42.58 -111.61 -50.94
CA ILE A 20 43.14 -112.95 -50.61
C ILE A 20 42.03 -113.93 -50.22
N VAL A 21 41.01 -113.48 -49.47
CA VAL A 21 39.85 -114.31 -49.10
C VAL A 21 39.04 -114.68 -50.35
N VAL A 22 38.79 -113.73 -51.26
CA VAL A 22 38.12 -114.02 -52.54
C VAL A 22 38.94 -115.00 -53.37
N LEU A 23 40.26 -114.85 -53.45
CA LEU A 23 41.12 -115.72 -54.25
C LEU A 23 41.22 -117.14 -53.68
N THR A 24 41.24 -117.30 -52.35
CA THR A 24 41.25 -118.61 -51.69
C THR A 24 39.91 -119.33 -51.80
N ILE A 25 38.78 -118.60 -51.77
CA ILE A 25 37.45 -119.16 -52.05
C ILE A 25 37.37 -119.62 -53.51
N VAL A 26 37.85 -118.83 -54.47
CA VAL A 26 37.84 -119.19 -55.89
C VAL A 26 38.74 -120.41 -56.17
N LYS A 27 39.93 -120.50 -55.54
CA LYS A 27 40.87 -121.60 -55.78
C LYS A 27 40.48 -122.93 -55.11
N ARG A 28 39.68 -122.88 -54.03
CA ARG A 28 39.17 -124.08 -53.34
C ARG A 28 37.92 -124.68 -54.01
N ASN A 29 37.31 -123.97 -54.98
CA ASN A 29 36.05 -124.35 -55.59
C ASN A 29 36.18 -125.02 -56.98
N SER A 30 37.40 -125.29 -57.45
CA SER A 30 37.65 -125.95 -58.75
C SER A 30 37.59 -127.49 -58.72
N GLY A 31 37.04 -128.08 -57.66
CA GLY A 31 36.88 -129.52 -57.52
C GLY A 31 35.53 -129.88 -56.93
N THR A 32 34.70 -130.53 -57.73
CA THR A 32 33.48 -131.29 -57.40
C THR A 32 32.19 -130.53 -57.07
N GLN A 33 31.23 -130.75 -57.97
CA GLN A 33 29.83 -130.31 -58.03
C GLN A 33 29.05 -130.62 -56.74
N GLY A 34 28.53 -129.58 -56.07
CA GLY A 34 27.67 -129.73 -54.89
C GLY A 34 27.27 -128.45 -54.14
N ALA A 35 27.68 -127.25 -54.56
CA ALA A 35 27.58 -126.02 -53.75
C ALA A 35 26.66 -124.89 -54.27
N ASN A 36 25.80 -125.14 -55.27
CA ASN A 36 24.93 -124.08 -55.84
C ASN A 36 23.76 -123.67 -54.92
N GLY A 37 23.45 -124.43 -53.86
CA GLY A 37 22.37 -124.09 -52.92
C GLY A 37 22.76 -123.10 -51.82
N VAL A 38 24.05 -122.99 -51.48
CA VAL A 38 24.52 -122.19 -50.34
C VAL A 38 24.82 -120.75 -50.77
N ASN A 39 25.45 -120.54 -51.93
CA ASN A 39 25.74 -119.19 -52.48
C ASN A 39 24.48 -118.39 -52.81
N GLN A 40 23.38 -119.04 -53.20
CA GLN A 40 22.11 -118.34 -53.48
C GLN A 40 21.46 -117.81 -52.20
N ARG A 41 21.67 -118.47 -51.05
CA ARG A 41 21.13 -118.03 -49.76
C ARG A 41 21.88 -116.82 -49.24
N GLU A 42 23.21 -116.86 -49.25
CA GLU A 42 24.04 -115.72 -48.83
C GLU A 42 23.80 -114.47 -49.69
N PHE A 43 23.62 -114.64 -51.01
CA PHE A 43 23.30 -113.52 -51.91
C PHE A 43 21.91 -112.91 -51.62
N ASN A 44 20.91 -113.75 -51.34
CA ASN A 44 19.57 -113.29 -50.98
C ASN A 44 19.54 -112.61 -49.61
N GLU A 45 20.32 -113.10 -48.64
CA GLU A 45 20.47 -112.48 -47.32
C GLU A 45 21.15 -111.11 -47.42
N LEU A 46 22.22 -110.99 -48.21
CA LEU A 46 22.90 -109.71 -48.41
C LEU A 46 22.02 -108.68 -49.14
N ARG A 47 21.22 -109.13 -50.12
CA ARG A 47 20.23 -108.29 -50.79
C ARG A 47 19.15 -107.80 -49.83
N SER A 48 18.64 -108.69 -48.96
CA SER A 48 17.68 -108.33 -47.92
C SER A 48 18.26 -107.30 -46.94
N GLN A 49 19.50 -107.48 -46.50
CA GLN A 49 20.20 -106.51 -45.64
C GLN A 49 20.42 -105.17 -46.33
N TYR A 50 20.74 -105.15 -47.63
CA TYR A 50 20.90 -103.92 -48.39
C TYR A 50 19.56 -103.17 -48.57
N GLU A 51 18.48 -103.89 -48.86
CA GLU A 51 17.13 -103.31 -48.97
C GLU A 51 16.66 -102.76 -47.61
N GLN A 52 16.92 -103.47 -46.50
CA GLN A 52 16.64 -102.97 -45.15
C GLN A 52 17.48 -101.74 -44.78
N ALA A 53 18.78 -101.76 -45.06
CA ALA A 53 19.67 -100.62 -44.80
C ALA A 53 19.27 -99.38 -45.63
N ARG A 54 18.84 -99.58 -46.89
CA ARG A 54 18.33 -98.52 -47.75
C ARG A 54 17.01 -97.95 -47.22
N ALA A 55 16.08 -98.80 -46.79
CA ALA A 55 14.82 -98.37 -46.20
C ALA A 55 15.06 -97.56 -44.91
N GLN A 56 16.00 -97.99 -44.08
CA GLN A 56 16.34 -97.30 -42.83
C GLN A 56 17.07 -95.97 -43.09
N ALA A 57 17.92 -95.90 -44.12
CA ALA A 57 18.53 -94.64 -44.55
C ALA A 57 17.48 -93.64 -45.06
N GLN A 58 16.45 -94.12 -45.77
CA GLN A 58 15.36 -93.28 -46.25
C GLN A 58 14.46 -92.80 -45.11
N GLU A 59 14.16 -93.66 -44.12
CA GLU A 59 13.40 -93.29 -42.93
C GLU A 59 14.16 -92.26 -42.07
N ASN A 60 15.45 -92.49 -41.81
CA ASN A 60 16.29 -91.53 -41.11
C ASN A 60 16.40 -90.19 -41.86
N GLY A 61 16.47 -90.24 -43.20
CA GLY A 61 16.43 -89.04 -44.04
C GLY A 61 15.12 -88.26 -43.91
N ASN A 62 13.98 -88.96 -43.91
CA ASN A 62 12.66 -88.34 -43.71
C ASN A 62 12.52 -87.75 -42.30
N GLN A 63 13.04 -88.41 -41.27
CA GLN A 63 13.05 -87.88 -39.90
C GLN A 63 13.92 -86.62 -39.78
N ALA A 64 15.10 -86.61 -40.41
CA ALA A 64 15.96 -85.44 -40.43
C ALA A 64 15.28 -84.23 -41.10
N ILE A 65 14.54 -84.45 -42.19
CA ILE A 65 13.76 -83.40 -42.86
C ILE A 65 12.66 -82.88 -41.93
N ARG A 66 11.91 -83.75 -41.24
CA ARG A 66 10.86 -83.34 -40.29
C ARG A 66 11.42 -82.49 -39.14
N TYR A 67 12.52 -82.91 -38.54
CA TYR A 67 13.16 -82.15 -37.47
C TYR A 67 13.68 -80.79 -37.97
N ARG A 68 14.23 -80.74 -39.18
CA ARG A 68 14.67 -79.49 -39.79
C ARG A 68 13.52 -78.53 -40.04
N THR A 69 12.41 -78.99 -40.61
CA THR A 69 11.22 -78.15 -40.84
C THR A 69 10.61 -77.66 -39.52
N GLN A 70 10.57 -78.51 -38.48
CA GLN A 70 10.11 -78.08 -37.15
C GLN A 70 11.04 -77.02 -36.52
N ALA A 71 12.36 -77.18 -36.66
CA ALA A 71 13.32 -76.20 -36.17
C ALA A 71 13.20 -74.85 -36.90
N GLU A 72 12.98 -74.87 -38.22
CA GLU A 72 12.74 -73.66 -39.03
C GLU A 72 11.44 -72.95 -38.61
N GLN A 73 10.34 -73.71 -38.40
CA GLN A 73 9.08 -73.15 -37.90
C GLN A 73 9.18 -72.58 -36.49
N LEU A 74 9.96 -73.21 -35.60
CA LEU A 74 10.19 -72.69 -34.24
C LEU A 74 11.01 -71.40 -34.28
N ALA A 75 12.04 -71.34 -35.13
CA ALA A 75 12.87 -70.16 -35.31
C ALA A 75 12.07 -68.97 -35.85
N GLU A 76 11.14 -69.22 -36.77
CA GLU A 76 10.24 -68.18 -37.30
C GLU A 76 9.27 -67.65 -36.23
N ARG A 77 8.69 -68.54 -35.41
CA ARG A 77 7.84 -68.15 -34.27
C ARG A 77 8.61 -67.35 -33.22
N LEU A 78 9.86 -67.72 -32.92
CA LEU A 78 10.70 -66.98 -31.99
C LEU A 78 11.00 -65.57 -32.49
N LYS A 79 11.37 -65.42 -33.77
CA LYS A 79 11.57 -64.10 -34.39
C LYS A 79 10.31 -63.23 -34.34
N PHE A 80 9.15 -63.83 -34.56
CA PHE A 80 7.87 -63.12 -34.47
C PHE A 80 7.61 -62.61 -33.05
N VAL A 81 7.75 -63.49 -32.04
CA VAL A 81 7.55 -63.13 -30.62
C VAL A 81 8.55 -62.07 -30.15
N GLU A 82 9.82 -62.17 -30.56
CA GLU A 82 10.85 -61.17 -30.26
C GLU A 82 10.49 -59.79 -30.84
N SER A 83 10.00 -59.77 -32.09
CA SER A 83 9.57 -58.53 -32.73
C SER A 83 8.36 -57.89 -32.04
N GLU A 84 7.40 -58.68 -31.57
CA GLU A 84 6.23 -58.19 -30.84
C GLU A 84 6.62 -57.69 -29.44
N LEU A 85 7.53 -58.37 -28.75
CA LEU A 85 8.04 -57.94 -27.46
C LEU A 85 8.78 -56.60 -27.55
N LEU A 86 9.61 -56.41 -28.58
CA LEU A 86 10.31 -55.15 -28.85
C LEU A 86 9.34 -53.99 -29.10
N LYS A 87 8.28 -54.21 -29.89
CA LYS A 87 7.24 -53.21 -30.12
C LYS A 87 6.49 -52.86 -28.83
N ALA A 88 6.15 -53.88 -28.03
CA ALA A 88 5.48 -53.68 -26.74
C ALA A 88 6.35 -52.89 -25.75
N GLN A 89 7.65 -53.20 -25.68
CA GLN A 89 8.60 -52.44 -24.85
C GLN A 89 8.74 -50.99 -25.31
N GLN A 90 8.87 -50.75 -26.62
CA GLN A 90 8.96 -49.39 -27.15
C GLN A 90 7.69 -48.57 -26.89
N ALA A 91 6.51 -49.19 -27.05
CA ALA A 91 5.25 -48.54 -26.74
C ALA A 91 5.13 -48.18 -25.25
N GLU A 92 5.55 -49.08 -24.36
CA GLU A 92 5.51 -48.82 -22.92
C GLU A 92 6.50 -47.72 -22.51
N GLN A 93 7.72 -47.73 -23.06
CA GLN A 93 8.71 -46.68 -22.79
C GLN A 93 8.22 -45.30 -23.23
N LEU A 94 7.56 -45.21 -24.39
CA LEU A 94 6.96 -43.96 -24.88
C LEU A 94 5.82 -43.48 -23.98
N ARG A 95 5.02 -44.40 -23.41
CA ARG A 95 3.95 -44.06 -22.47
C ARG A 95 4.51 -43.52 -21.16
N VAL A 96 5.51 -44.18 -20.59
CA VAL A 96 6.16 -43.75 -19.35
C VAL A 96 6.79 -42.36 -19.52
N ASN A 97 7.57 -42.15 -20.58
CA ASN A 97 8.18 -40.85 -20.85
C ASN A 97 7.16 -39.73 -21.03
N ARG A 98 6.01 -40.02 -21.69
CA ARG A 98 4.93 -39.05 -21.87
C ARG A 98 4.23 -38.71 -20.56
N GLU A 99 4.05 -39.69 -19.67
CA GLU A 99 3.48 -39.43 -18.34
C GLU A 99 4.41 -38.58 -17.48
N GLU A 100 5.71 -38.82 -17.52
CA GLU A 100 6.69 -38.01 -16.77
C GLU A 100 6.72 -36.55 -17.26
N GLN A 101 6.71 -36.33 -18.58
CA GLN A 101 6.65 -34.97 -19.15
C GLN A 101 5.38 -34.21 -18.71
N LEU A 102 4.22 -34.86 -18.77
CA LEU A 102 2.95 -34.25 -18.36
C LEU A 102 2.90 -33.93 -16.86
N ARG A 103 3.58 -34.71 -16.02
CA ARG A 103 3.70 -34.43 -14.58
C ARG A 103 4.58 -33.21 -14.34
N ALA A 104 5.74 -33.14 -14.99
CA ALA A 104 6.66 -32.01 -14.89
C ALA A 104 6.01 -30.69 -15.33
N GLU A 105 5.30 -30.69 -16.46
CA GLU A 105 4.58 -29.49 -16.96
C GLU A 105 3.48 -29.01 -15.99
N ARG A 106 2.76 -29.94 -15.34
CA ARG A 106 1.72 -29.59 -14.35
C ARG A 106 2.32 -28.97 -13.10
N GLU A 107 3.40 -29.54 -12.58
CA GLU A 107 4.09 -29.02 -11.40
C GLU A 107 4.64 -27.62 -11.65
N GLU A 108 5.23 -27.38 -12.82
CA GLU A 108 5.74 -26.06 -13.21
C GLU A 108 4.61 -25.02 -13.32
N ARG A 109 3.48 -25.38 -13.94
CA ARG A 109 2.28 -24.52 -14.04
C ARG A 109 1.70 -24.19 -12.68
N GLU A 110 1.61 -25.16 -11.76
CA GLU A 110 1.13 -24.90 -10.41
C GLU A 110 2.06 -23.97 -9.63
N ARG A 111 3.37 -24.11 -9.81
CA ARG A 111 4.37 -23.23 -9.17
C ARG A 111 4.22 -21.79 -9.65
N LEU A 112 4.15 -21.59 -10.97
CA LEU A 112 3.98 -20.27 -11.59
C LEU A 112 2.66 -19.59 -11.15
N ASN A 113 1.56 -20.35 -11.06
CA ASN A 113 0.29 -19.80 -10.60
C ASN A 113 0.32 -19.39 -9.11
N ARG A 114 0.91 -20.22 -8.24
CA ARG A 114 1.08 -19.85 -6.82
C ARG A 114 1.92 -18.59 -6.67
N GLU A 115 2.99 -18.47 -7.44
CA GLU A 115 3.89 -17.32 -7.39
C GLU A 115 3.21 -16.02 -7.88
N LYS A 116 2.38 -16.09 -8.94
CA LYS A 116 1.54 -14.97 -9.38
C LYS A 116 0.50 -14.56 -8.32
N THR A 117 -0.19 -15.53 -7.73
CA THR A 117 -1.25 -15.27 -6.73
C THR A 117 -0.70 -14.58 -5.48
N LEU A 118 0.49 -15.01 -5.02
CA LEU A 118 1.17 -14.40 -3.87
C LEU A 118 1.65 -12.97 -4.17
N LYS A 119 2.14 -12.70 -5.39
CA LYS A 119 2.53 -11.35 -5.82
C LYS A 119 1.35 -10.39 -5.91
N GLU A 120 0.19 -10.85 -6.35
CA GLU A 120 -1.02 -10.02 -6.45
C GLU A 120 -1.63 -9.70 -5.08
N GLN A 121 -1.63 -10.65 -4.15
CA GLN A 121 -2.11 -10.42 -2.78
C GLN A 121 -1.18 -9.49 -1.97
N GLY A 122 0.14 -9.56 -2.20
CA GLY A 122 1.12 -8.68 -1.54
C GLY A 122 0.95 -7.20 -1.91
N LYS A 123 0.66 -6.89 -3.19
CA LYS A 123 0.52 -5.50 -3.68
C LYS A 123 -0.65 -4.73 -3.06
N VAL A 124 -1.72 -5.41 -2.66
CA VAL A 124 -2.91 -4.77 -2.05
C VAL A 124 -2.66 -4.41 -0.58
N LEU A 125 -1.90 -5.23 0.14
CA LEU A 125 -1.51 -4.97 1.53
C LEU A 125 -0.39 -3.92 1.63
N GLU A 126 0.55 -3.91 0.67
CA GLU A 126 1.65 -2.93 0.60
C GLU A 126 1.16 -1.51 0.27
N ALA A 127 0.01 -1.36 -0.41
CA ALA A 127 -0.61 -0.07 -0.69
C ALA A 127 -1.31 0.58 0.53
N LEU A 128 -1.64 -0.21 1.57
CA LEU A 128 -2.32 0.26 2.79
C LEU A 128 -1.34 0.52 3.96
N ALA A 129 -0.14 -0.05 3.93
CA ALA A 129 0.88 0.12 4.96
C ALA A 129 1.34 1.59 5.18
N PRO A 130 1.55 2.44 4.14
CA PRO A 130 2.06 3.80 4.35
C PRO A 130 1.07 4.71 5.10
N VAL A 131 -0.24 4.43 5.05
CA VAL A 131 -1.27 5.26 5.68
C VAL A 131 -1.30 5.04 7.19
N LYS A 132 -1.09 3.80 7.65
CA LYS A 132 -1.04 3.47 9.08
C LYS A 132 0.21 4.07 9.75
N ASP A 133 1.36 3.97 9.07
CA ASP A 133 2.62 4.51 9.57
C ASP A 133 2.59 6.05 9.64
N ASN A 134 1.92 6.71 8.68
CA ASN A 134 1.71 8.15 8.71
C ASN A 134 0.79 8.60 9.85
N LEU A 135 -0.21 7.80 10.24
CA LEU A 135 -1.09 8.06 11.38
C LEU A 135 -0.36 7.96 12.73
N GLU A 136 0.52 6.96 12.90
CA GLU A 136 1.38 6.85 14.09
C GLU A 136 2.41 7.98 14.16
N ALA A 137 2.99 8.37 13.01
CA ALA A 137 3.90 9.50 12.93
C ALA A 137 3.21 10.83 13.31
N LEU A 138 1.95 11.02 12.91
CA LEU A 138 1.17 12.21 13.27
C LEU A 138 0.92 12.27 14.78
N LYS A 139 0.51 11.15 15.39
CA LYS A 139 0.29 11.04 16.84
C LYS A 139 1.55 11.39 17.64
N ASN A 140 2.70 10.86 17.23
CA ASN A 140 3.97 11.14 17.89
C ASN A 140 4.40 12.61 17.74
N LYS A 141 4.09 13.25 16.59
CA LYS A 141 4.34 14.68 16.38
C LYS A 141 3.46 15.57 17.26
N VAL A 142 2.20 15.23 17.44
CA VAL A 142 1.30 15.96 18.36
C VAL A 142 1.84 15.92 19.79
N SER A 143 2.30 14.76 20.28
CA SER A 143 2.93 14.68 21.61
C SER A 143 4.24 15.45 21.72
N GLN A 144 5.09 15.44 20.68
CA GLN A 144 6.33 16.25 20.70
C GLN A 144 6.04 17.76 20.68
N ILE A 145 5.00 18.20 19.98
CA ILE A 145 4.54 19.59 20.00
C ILE A 145 4.08 19.97 21.42
N GLU A 146 3.38 19.08 22.12
CA GLU A 146 2.98 19.32 23.53
C GLU A 146 4.16 19.40 24.51
N GLU A 147 5.25 18.68 24.25
CA GLU A 147 6.46 18.69 25.09
C GLU A 147 7.29 19.95 24.86
N GLY A 148 7.50 20.35 23.59
CA GLY A 148 8.15 21.61 23.22
C GLY A 148 7.39 22.83 23.75
N ARG A 149 6.06 22.75 23.81
CA ARG A 149 5.15 23.76 24.39
C ARG A 149 5.49 24.11 25.84
N LYS A 150 5.93 23.15 26.66
CA LYS A 150 6.33 23.43 28.06
C LYS A 150 7.62 24.25 28.16
N GLN A 151 8.53 24.08 27.19
CA GLN A 151 9.80 24.79 27.18
C GLN A 151 9.65 26.23 26.65
N GLU A 152 8.88 26.46 25.58
CA GLU A 152 8.67 27.80 25.03
C GLU A 152 7.90 28.73 25.98
N MET A 153 6.96 28.19 26.77
CA MET A 153 6.21 28.96 27.76
C MET A 153 7.11 29.54 28.88
N GLY A 154 8.23 28.85 29.19
CA GLY A 154 9.26 29.38 30.10
C GLY A 154 10.10 30.51 29.49
N VAL A 155 10.32 30.49 28.17
CA VAL A 155 11.03 31.56 27.43
C VAL A 155 10.16 32.82 27.33
N LEU A 156 8.85 32.67 27.10
CA LEU A 156 7.90 33.77 27.04
C LEU A 156 7.80 34.52 28.38
N SER A 157 7.78 33.80 29.51
CA SER A 157 7.83 34.41 30.85
C SER A 157 9.10 35.23 31.08
N THR A 158 10.20 34.89 30.39
CA THR A 158 11.49 35.58 30.52
C THR A 158 11.53 36.83 29.63
N GLN A 159 10.94 36.77 28.43
CA GLN A 159 10.79 37.94 27.54
C GLN A 159 9.80 38.99 28.09
N LEU A 160 8.72 38.56 28.76
CA LEU A 160 7.77 39.45 29.45
C LEU A 160 8.45 40.30 30.53
N LYS A 161 9.42 39.74 31.28
CA LYS A 161 10.23 40.50 32.24
C LYS A 161 11.10 41.55 31.54
N GLY A 162 11.75 41.18 30.44
CA GLY A 162 12.60 42.10 29.67
C GLY A 162 11.84 43.28 29.05
N LEU A 163 10.61 43.06 28.57
CA LEU A 163 9.74 44.12 28.04
C LEU A 163 9.28 45.09 29.14
N SER A 164 8.93 44.58 30.32
CA SER A 164 8.57 45.41 31.48
C SER A 164 9.72 46.33 31.92
N GLU A 165 10.96 45.83 31.88
CA GLU A 165 12.17 46.60 32.23
C GLU A 165 12.50 47.69 31.19
N GLN A 166 12.35 47.40 29.89
CA GLN A 166 12.54 48.39 28.82
C GLN A 166 11.46 49.49 28.83
N GLN A 167 10.21 49.15 29.16
CA GLN A 167 9.11 50.11 29.23
C GLN A 167 9.28 51.11 30.38
N THR A 168 9.74 50.64 31.54
CA THR A 168 10.04 51.52 32.69
C THR A 168 11.06 52.62 32.33
N ARG A 169 11.95 52.34 31.37
CA ARG A 169 12.94 53.28 30.85
C ARG A 169 12.33 54.27 29.85
N LEU A 170 11.38 53.84 29.03
CA LEU A 170 10.60 54.67 28.10
C LEU A 170 9.63 55.62 28.83
N ASP A 171 9.04 55.20 29.94
CA ASP A 171 8.13 56.05 30.73
C ASP A 171 8.84 57.27 31.32
N ARG A 172 10.13 57.14 31.67
CA ARG A 172 10.99 58.26 32.09
C ARG A 172 11.27 59.25 30.95
N GLU A 173 11.44 58.76 29.72
CA GLU A 173 11.67 59.60 28.54
C GLU A 173 10.37 60.26 28.03
N THR A 174 9.21 59.60 28.19
CA THR A 174 7.90 60.07 27.71
C THR A 174 7.30 61.20 28.57
N SER A 175 7.77 61.40 29.81
CA SER A 175 7.44 62.59 30.62
C SER A 175 7.82 63.91 29.90
N SER A 176 8.78 63.86 28.98
CA SER A 176 9.15 64.96 28.07
C SER A 176 8.06 65.32 27.04
N LEU A 177 7.14 64.39 26.74
CA LEU A 177 6.01 64.57 25.80
C LEU A 177 4.77 65.19 26.48
N SER A 178 4.92 65.78 27.68
CA SER A 178 3.82 66.40 28.45
C SER A 178 3.16 67.60 27.73
N ALA A 179 3.89 68.28 26.84
CA ALA A 179 3.40 69.47 26.14
C ALA A 179 2.34 69.16 25.06
N ALA A 180 2.44 68.03 24.35
CA ALA A 180 1.53 67.65 23.27
C ALA A 180 0.18 67.11 23.76
N LEU A 181 0.15 66.54 24.98
CA LEU A 181 -1.03 65.91 25.57
C LEU A 181 -1.98 66.89 26.28
N ARG A 182 -1.68 68.20 26.33
CA ARG A 182 -2.54 69.19 27.01
C ARG A 182 -3.92 69.38 26.35
N ASN A 183 -4.03 69.16 25.03
CA ASN A 183 -5.29 69.29 24.29
C ASN A 183 -6.14 68.00 24.40
N ASN A 184 -7.39 68.13 24.84
CA ASN A 184 -8.32 67.00 25.04
C ASN A 184 -8.53 66.15 23.77
N LYS A 185 -8.54 66.76 22.58
CA LYS A 185 -8.73 66.06 21.31
C LYS A 185 -7.48 65.26 20.89
N VAL A 186 -6.29 65.82 21.11
CA VAL A 186 -5.01 65.16 20.80
C VAL A 186 -4.77 64.00 21.77
N ARG A 187 -5.16 64.17 23.04
CA ARG A 187 -5.07 63.14 24.08
C ARG A 187 -5.93 61.92 23.76
N GLY A 188 -7.19 62.13 23.35
CA GLY A 188 -8.08 61.03 22.94
C GLY A 188 -7.51 60.25 21.75
N ALA A 189 -7.10 60.95 20.70
CA ALA A 189 -6.50 60.33 19.52
C ALA A 189 -5.20 59.57 19.83
N TRP A 190 -4.39 60.06 20.77
CA TRP A 190 -3.16 59.36 21.19
C TRP A 190 -3.46 58.09 21.98
N GLY A 191 -4.46 58.13 22.89
CA GLY A 191 -4.91 56.94 23.62
C GLY A 191 -5.47 55.86 22.68
N GLU A 192 -6.28 56.25 21.69
CA GLU A 192 -6.80 55.34 20.66
C GLU A 192 -5.67 54.74 19.80
N ALA A 193 -4.71 55.57 19.37
CA ALA A 193 -3.56 55.09 18.59
C ALA A 193 -2.66 54.13 19.39
N GLN A 194 -2.43 54.41 20.68
CA GLN A 194 -1.65 53.53 21.54
C GLN A 194 -2.37 52.20 21.78
N LEU A 195 -3.69 52.24 21.99
CA LEU A 195 -4.52 51.05 22.14
C LEU A 195 -4.43 50.16 20.90
N LYS A 196 -4.57 50.74 19.70
CA LYS A 196 -4.42 50.02 18.42
C LYS A 196 -3.05 49.37 18.30
N ASN A 197 -1.97 50.11 18.55
CA ASN A 197 -0.60 49.59 18.46
C ASN A 197 -0.36 48.41 19.42
N ILE A 198 -0.90 48.47 20.64
CA ILE A 198 -0.77 47.38 21.62
C ILE A 198 -1.46 46.12 21.12
N VAL A 199 -2.68 46.25 20.60
CA VAL A 199 -3.48 45.13 20.11
C VAL A 199 -2.83 44.47 18.90
N GLU A 200 -2.36 45.27 17.94
CA GLU A 200 -1.60 44.79 16.77
C GLU A 200 -0.30 44.09 17.20
N SER A 201 0.44 44.65 18.16
CA SER A 201 1.67 44.05 18.68
C SER A 201 1.43 42.74 19.46
N ALA A 202 0.23 42.56 20.02
CA ALA A 202 -0.18 41.30 20.62
C ALA A 202 -0.43 40.22 19.55
N GLY A 203 -0.53 40.61 18.27
CA GLY A 203 -0.73 39.72 17.13
C GLY A 203 -2.18 39.64 16.67
N LEU A 204 -3.03 40.57 17.11
CA LEU A 204 -4.42 40.66 16.67
C LEU A 204 -4.51 41.52 15.40
N LEU A 205 -5.34 41.11 14.45
CA LEU A 205 -5.55 41.76 13.17
C LEU A 205 -6.82 42.62 13.18
N GLU A 206 -6.72 43.84 12.66
CA GLU A 206 -7.87 44.75 12.52
C GLU A 206 -8.91 44.15 11.55
N HIS A 207 -10.20 44.29 11.89
CA HIS A 207 -11.36 43.72 11.18
C HIS A 207 -11.49 42.20 11.20
N VAL A 208 -10.57 41.50 11.88
CA VAL A 208 -10.65 40.05 12.12
C VAL A 208 -10.78 39.79 13.61
N ASP A 209 -9.85 40.35 14.39
CA ASP A 209 -9.72 40.10 15.82
C ASP A 209 -10.16 41.29 16.66
N PHE A 210 -10.21 42.49 16.06
CA PHE A 210 -10.76 43.66 16.72
C PHE A 210 -11.29 44.68 15.72
N ASP A 211 -12.25 45.48 16.16
CA ASP A 211 -12.80 46.62 15.43
C ASP A 211 -12.73 47.88 16.30
N THR A 212 -12.45 49.01 15.66
CA THR A 212 -12.45 50.31 16.34
C THR A 212 -13.78 51.03 16.10
N GLN A 213 -14.23 51.82 17.09
CA GLN A 213 -15.38 52.72 16.97
C GLN A 213 -16.72 52.07 16.55
N VAL A 214 -16.96 50.83 16.95
CA VAL A 214 -18.21 50.10 16.66
C VAL A 214 -19.38 50.78 17.35
N VAL A 215 -20.47 51.04 16.61
CA VAL A 215 -21.73 51.51 17.20
C VAL A 215 -22.56 50.29 17.56
N VAL A 216 -22.86 50.14 18.84
CA VAL A 216 -23.72 49.08 19.35
C VAL A 216 -24.98 49.66 19.94
N THR A 217 -26.09 48.93 19.82
CA THR A 217 -27.37 49.32 20.41
C THR A 217 -27.49 48.60 21.74
N GLY A 218 -27.51 49.35 22.83
CA GLY A 218 -27.70 48.78 24.16
C GLY A 218 -29.11 48.24 24.37
N VAL A 219 -29.31 47.51 25.47
CA VAL A 219 -30.58 46.83 25.83
C VAL A 219 -31.77 47.80 25.91
N ASN A 220 -31.51 49.07 26.23
CA ASN A 220 -32.53 50.13 26.33
C ASN A 220 -32.72 50.94 25.04
N GLY A 221 -32.13 50.53 23.92
CA GLY A 221 -32.20 51.23 22.63
C GLY A 221 -31.24 52.43 22.52
N GLU A 222 -30.39 52.67 23.51
CA GLU A 222 -29.37 53.72 23.47
C GLU A 222 -28.20 53.32 22.57
N GLN A 223 -27.72 54.25 21.75
CA GLN A 223 -26.49 54.04 20.98
C GLN A 223 -25.28 54.20 21.89
N GLN A 224 -24.46 53.16 21.93
CA GLN A 224 -23.23 53.09 22.67
C GLN A 224 -22.08 52.89 21.70
N ARG A 225 -20.93 53.49 22.01
CA ARG A 225 -19.74 53.41 21.17
C ARG A 225 -18.52 53.19 22.06
N PRO A 226 -18.12 51.94 22.31
CA PRO A 226 -16.79 51.66 22.85
C PRO A 226 -15.71 52.11 21.85
N ASP A 227 -14.53 52.44 22.36
CA ASP A 227 -13.41 52.89 21.53
C ASP A 227 -12.88 51.74 20.67
N MET A 228 -12.88 50.52 21.22
CA MET A 228 -12.51 49.29 20.53
C MET A 228 -13.31 48.10 21.04
N VAL A 229 -13.49 47.13 20.17
CA VAL A 229 -14.14 45.85 20.45
C VAL A 229 -13.19 44.75 20.03
N VAL A 230 -12.77 43.91 20.98
CA VAL A 230 -11.89 42.77 20.73
C VAL A 230 -12.72 41.50 20.65
N HIS A 231 -12.58 40.77 19.56
CA HIS A 231 -13.21 39.47 19.35
C HIS A 231 -12.34 38.38 19.96
N LEU A 232 -12.99 37.50 20.72
CA LEU A 232 -12.39 36.38 21.42
C LEU A 232 -12.92 35.05 20.87
N PRO A 233 -12.19 33.94 21.07
CA PRO A 233 -12.66 32.60 20.74
C PRO A 233 -14.01 32.25 21.38
N GLY A 234 -14.80 31.45 20.67
CA GLY A 234 -16.14 31.06 21.10
C GLY A 234 -17.20 32.14 20.86
N GLY A 235 -16.94 33.06 19.92
CA GLY A 235 -17.84 34.18 19.58
C GLY A 235 -17.93 35.23 20.68
N LYS A 236 -16.96 35.26 21.60
CA LYS A 236 -16.97 36.19 22.73
C LYS A 236 -16.45 37.56 22.31
N THR A 237 -16.88 38.61 22.99
CA THR A 237 -16.46 39.98 22.64
C THR A 237 -16.13 40.80 23.89
N ILE A 238 -14.96 41.45 23.92
CA ILE A 238 -14.56 42.37 25.00
C ILE A 238 -14.62 43.82 24.49
N PRO A 239 -15.50 44.66 25.04
CA PRO A 239 -15.45 46.09 24.81
C PRO A 239 -14.30 46.74 25.60
N VAL A 240 -13.60 47.67 24.96
CA VAL A 240 -12.48 48.43 25.54
C VAL A 240 -12.74 49.94 25.37
N ASP A 241 -12.54 50.70 26.44
CA ASP A 241 -12.68 52.17 26.50
C ASP A 241 -11.36 52.78 26.99
N ALA A 242 -10.80 53.73 26.25
CA ALA A 242 -9.49 54.33 26.49
C ALA A 242 -9.55 55.70 27.20
N LYS A 243 -10.73 56.10 27.70
CA LYS A 243 -10.96 57.49 28.11
C LYS A 243 -10.65 57.74 29.58
N VAL A 244 -9.43 58.17 29.88
CA VAL A 244 -8.99 58.31 31.28
C VAL A 244 -8.78 59.76 31.73
N PRO A 245 -9.23 60.14 32.94
CA PRO A 245 -8.88 61.43 33.55
C PRO A 245 -7.36 61.54 33.78
N TYR A 246 -6.76 62.64 33.30
CA TYR A 246 -5.30 62.84 33.34
C TYR A 246 -4.86 64.16 34.00
N ALA A 247 -5.78 65.12 34.14
CA ALA A 247 -5.44 66.51 34.44
C ALA A 247 -4.81 66.73 35.82
N ASP A 248 -5.22 65.98 36.83
CA ASP A 248 -4.73 66.13 38.20
C ASP A 248 -3.37 65.44 38.39
N TYR A 249 -3.19 64.26 37.79
CA TYR A 249 -1.90 63.58 37.74
C TYR A 249 -0.83 64.45 37.05
N GLN A 250 -1.15 65.06 35.90
CA GLN A 250 -0.21 65.94 35.20
C GLN A 250 0.25 67.12 36.08
N ARG A 251 -0.70 67.76 36.77
CA ARG A 251 -0.41 68.85 37.70
C ARG A 251 0.43 68.39 38.90
N ALA A 252 0.23 67.16 39.36
CA ALA A 252 1.05 66.56 40.42
C ALA A 252 2.49 66.30 39.96
N CYS A 253 2.69 65.91 38.70
CA CYS A 253 4.03 65.68 38.12
C CYS A 253 4.81 66.98 37.86
N GLU A 254 4.15 68.13 37.74
CA GLU A 254 4.80 69.44 37.60
C GLU A 254 5.46 69.91 38.91
N ILE A 255 5.13 69.29 40.05
CA ILE A 255 5.70 69.60 41.37
C ILE A 255 6.91 68.68 41.61
N PRO A 256 8.13 69.22 41.70
CA PRO A 256 9.34 68.41 41.89
C PRO A 256 9.46 67.84 43.30
N ASP A 257 10.23 66.77 43.47
CA ASP A 257 10.38 66.07 44.76
C ASP A 257 11.10 66.92 45.84
N ASN A 258 11.84 67.94 45.42
CA ASN A 258 12.54 68.89 46.31
C ASN A 258 11.76 70.20 46.53
N ALA A 259 10.48 70.24 46.15
CA ALA A 259 9.60 71.37 46.38
C ALA A 259 9.38 71.64 47.87
N SER A 260 8.81 72.79 48.19
CA SER A 260 8.45 73.13 49.58
C SER A 260 7.42 72.14 50.16
N ASP A 261 7.36 72.02 51.49
CA ASP A 261 6.39 71.13 52.16
C ASP A 261 4.93 71.44 51.76
N GLU A 262 4.61 72.72 51.50
CA GLU A 262 3.29 73.16 51.04
C GLU A 262 2.99 72.65 49.61
N GLU A 263 3.98 72.68 48.72
CA GLU A 263 3.86 72.15 47.36
C GLU A 263 3.78 70.62 47.36
N LEU A 264 4.53 69.95 48.23
CA LEU A 264 4.44 68.49 48.40
C LEU A 264 3.09 68.05 48.96
N ALA A 265 2.50 68.83 49.89
CA ALA A 265 1.14 68.60 50.37
C ALA A 265 0.11 68.76 49.23
N ARG A 266 0.25 69.82 48.42
CA ARG A 266 -0.57 70.04 47.22
C ARG A 266 -0.44 68.90 46.21
N ARG A 267 0.76 68.36 46.02
CA ARG A 267 0.99 67.18 45.17
C ARG A 267 0.18 65.97 45.66
N SER A 268 0.19 65.70 46.97
CA SER A 268 -0.59 64.62 47.57
C SER A 268 -2.10 64.80 47.35
N GLU A 269 -2.61 66.03 47.49
CA GLU A 269 -4.03 66.34 47.22
C GLU A 269 -4.40 66.11 45.75
N LEU A 270 -3.54 66.49 44.81
CA LEU A 270 -3.75 66.25 43.38
C LEU A 270 -3.77 64.75 43.04
N LEU A 271 -2.92 63.94 43.68
CA LEU A 271 -2.94 62.48 43.50
C LEU A 271 -4.22 61.83 44.05
N LYS A 272 -4.74 62.33 45.18
CA LYS A 272 -6.05 61.89 45.70
C LYS A 272 -7.21 62.31 44.79
N ALA A 273 -7.14 63.52 44.22
CA ALA A 273 -8.12 63.99 43.25
C ALA A 273 -8.10 63.13 41.97
N HIS A 274 -6.92 62.74 41.51
CA HIS A 274 -6.73 61.83 40.39
C HIS A 274 -7.38 60.46 40.64
N ALA A 275 -7.12 59.82 41.78
CA ALA A 275 -7.74 58.55 42.14
C ALA A 275 -9.28 58.67 42.20
N LYS A 276 -9.80 59.76 42.78
CA LYS A 276 -11.24 60.03 42.83
C LYS A 276 -11.84 60.20 41.44
N ALA A 277 -11.15 60.89 40.52
CA ALA A 277 -11.60 61.06 39.15
C ALA A 277 -11.64 59.72 38.39
N LEU A 278 -10.64 58.86 38.60
CA LEU A 278 -10.60 57.52 38.00
C LEU A 278 -11.73 56.63 38.53
N ARG A 279 -12.01 56.68 39.84
CA ARG A 279 -13.15 55.99 40.47
C ARG A 279 -14.49 56.43 39.90
N GLU A 280 -14.66 57.73 39.67
CA GLU A 280 -15.88 58.25 39.04
C GLU A 280 -15.99 57.80 37.58
N HIS A 281 -14.88 57.75 36.85
CA HIS A 281 -14.85 57.21 35.49
C HIS A 281 -15.25 55.73 35.46
N VAL A 282 -14.73 54.91 36.38
CA VAL A 282 -15.15 53.51 36.58
C VAL A 282 -16.66 53.41 36.80
N ARG A 283 -17.23 54.27 37.65
CA ARG A 283 -18.68 54.30 37.91
C ARG A 283 -19.50 54.62 36.68
N VAL A 284 -19.08 55.63 35.92
CA VAL A 284 -19.74 56.02 34.66
C VAL A 284 -19.62 54.89 33.63
N LEU A 285 -18.46 54.25 33.52
CA LEU A 285 -18.22 53.19 32.56
C LEU A 285 -18.99 51.90 32.89
N GLY A 286 -19.02 51.52 34.17
CA GLY A 286 -19.82 50.39 34.66
C GLY A 286 -21.32 50.60 34.41
N ALA A 287 -21.82 51.83 34.55
CA ALA A 287 -23.21 52.17 34.26
C ALA A 287 -23.57 52.09 32.77
N LYS A 288 -22.61 52.32 31.85
CA LYS A 288 -22.84 52.13 30.41
C LYS A 288 -23.04 50.67 30.04
N ALA A 289 -22.42 49.73 30.77
CA ALA A 289 -22.63 48.30 30.61
C ALA A 289 -22.49 47.79 29.16
N TYR A 290 -21.43 48.21 28.43
CA TYR A 290 -21.23 47.86 27.01
C TYR A 290 -21.35 46.36 26.73
N TRP A 291 -20.96 45.51 27.68
CA TRP A 291 -21.05 44.05 27.55
C TRP A 291 -22.49 43.54 27.35
N GLN A 292 -23.51 44.26 27.81
CA GLN A 292 -24.92 43.87 27.60
C GLN A 292 -25.40 44.08 26.16
N ALA A 293 -24.68 44.86 25.36
CA ALA A 293 -25.01 45.10 23.96
C ALA A 293 -24.56 43.96 23.03
N PHE A 294 -23.85 42.96 23.56
CA PHE A 294 -23.33 41.81 22.82
C PHE A 294 -23.92 40.52 23.38
N GLU A 295 -24.43 39.63 22.51
CA GLU A 295 -25.05 38.36 22.91
C GLU A 295 -24.08 37.41 23.64
N THR A 296 -22.80 37.49 23.28
CA THR A 296 -21.71 36.69 23.84
C THR A 296 -20.57 37.61 24.25
N ALA A 297 -20.70 38.35 25.35
CA ALA A 297 -19.59 39.08 25.95
C ALA A 297 -19.28 38.56 27.36
N PRO A 298 -18.01 38.58 27.81
CA PRO A 298 -17.72 38.52 29.22
C PRO A 298 -18.46 39.63 29.96
N ASP A 299 -18.82 39.38 31.20
CA ASP A 299 -19.61 40.25 32.06
C ASP A 299 -18.83 41.49 32.55
N PHE A 300 -17.96 42.08 31.72
CA PHE A 300 -17.15 43.26 32.07
C PHE A 300 -16.68 44.05 30.84
N VAL A 301 -16.24 45.29 31.09
CA VAL A 301 -15.56 46.18 30.14
C VAL A 301 -14.12 46.41 30.58
N VAL A 302 -13.20 46.55 29.62
CA VAL A 302 -11.82 46.96 29.92
C VAL A 302 -11.70 48.49 29.85
N ALA A 303 -11.27 49.10 30.94
CA ALA A 303 -10.83 50.49 30.98
C ALA A 303 -9.31 50.53 30.72
N PHE A 304 -8.93 51.01 29.54
CA PHE A 304 -7.54 51.14 29.14
C PHE A 304 -6.95 52.46 29.60
N ILE A 305 -5.89 52.37 30.41
CA ILE A 305 -5.13 53.50 30.92
C ILE A 305 -3.82 53.60 30.15
N PRO A 306 -3.58 54.69 29.40
CA PRO A 306 -2.47 54.76 28.44
C PRO A 306 -1.07 54.90 29.08
N ASN A 307 -0.99 54.99 30.41
CA ASN A 307 0.26 55.13 31.14
C ASN A 307 0.22 54.33 32.45
N GLU A 308 1.20 53.45 32.65
CA GLU A 308 1.35 52.62 33.85
C GLU A 308 1.44 53.47 35.12
N ALA A 309 2.26 54.52 35.12
CA ALA A 309 2.50 55.37 36.27
C ALA A 309 1.23 56.12 36.71
N LEU A 310 0.29 56.34 35.78
CA LEU A 310 -0.99 56.98 36.07
C LEU A 310 -1.97 56.03 36.76
N LEU A 311 -1.99 54.75 36.35
CA LEU A 311 -2.73 53.71 37.07
C LEU A 311 -2.11 53.47 38.45
N GLN A 312 -0.78 53.30 38.52
CA GLN A 312 -0.08 53.05 39.77
C GLN A 312 -0.31 54.17 40.79
N ALA A 313 -0.17 55.43 40.39
CA ALA A 313 -0.39 56.57 41.29
C ALA A 313 -1.83 56.65 41.81
N ALA A 314 -2.81 56.21 41.03
CA ALA A 314 -4.20 56.12 41.48
C ALA A 314 -4.38 55.01 42.53
N LEU A 315 -3.78 53.83 42.30
CA LEU A 315 -3.84 52.69 43.22
C LEU A 315 -3.08 52.96 44.53
N GLU A 316 -1.98 53.70 44.48
CA GLU A 316 -1.23 54.12 45.68
C GLU A 316 -2.05 55.12 46.53
N ALA A 317 -2.75 56.05 45.88
CA ALA A 317 -3.60 57.02 46.56
C ALA A 317 -4.92 56.42 47.06
N ASP A 318 -5.44 55.39 46.39
CA ASP A 318 -6.67 54.66 46.74
C ASP A 318 -6.50 53.15 46.49
N PRO A 319 -6.02 52.39 47.50
CA PRO A 319 -5.79 50.96 47.36
C PRO A 319 -7.05 50.12 47.09
N THR A 320 -8.25 50.65 47.37
CA THR A 320 -9.52 49.95 47.18
C THR A 320 -10.09 50.07 45.76
N LEU A 321 -9.51 50.95 44.94
CA LEU A 321 -10.01 51.29 43.61
C LEU A 321 -10.12 50.08 42.67
N MET A 322 -9.15 49.16 42.72
CA MET A 322 -9.11 48.01 41.82
C MET A 322 -10.23 47.01 42.13
N ASP A 323 -10.45 46.71 43.42
CA ASP A 323 -11.53 45.82 43.87
C ASP A 323 -12.91 46.42 43.56
N ASP A 324 -13.08 47.73 43.81
CA ASP A 324 -14.31 48.44 43.52
C ASP A 324 -14.61 48.52 42.02
N ALA A 325 -13.59 48.67 41.19
CA ALA A 325 -13.74 48.64 39.73
C ALA A 325 -14.19 47.26 39.25
N PHE A 326 -13.57 46.20 39.77
CA PHE A 326 -13.95 44.83 39.42
C PHE A 326 -15.38 44.49 39.88
N ALA A 327 -15.78 44.94 41.08
CA ALA A 327 -17.14 44.79 41.58
C ALA A 327 -18.18 45.50 40.67
N GLN A 328 -17.78 46.58 40.01
CA GLN A 328 -18.59 47.29 39.01
C GLN A 328 -18.43 46.75 37.59
N LYS A 329 -17.82 45.56 37.41
CA LYS A 329 -17.61 44.93 36.10
C LYS A 329 -16.71 45.76 35.17
N VAL A 330 -15.75 46.50 35.74
CA VAL A 330 -14.74 47.28 35.01
C VAL A 330 -13.35 46.76 35.34
N ALA A 331 -12.63 46.27 34.33
CA ALA A 331 -11.24 45.84 34.45
C ALA A 331 -10.30 47.00 34.09
N LEU A 332 -9.63 47.57 35.09
CA LEU A 332 -8.59 48.57 34.86
C LEU A 332 -7.35 47.89 34.28
N THR A 333 -6.82 48.41 33.18
CA THR A 333 -5.63 47.84 32.52
C THR A 333 -4.67 48.94 32.10
N SER A 334 -3.39 48.65 32.20
CA SER A 334 -2.31 49.44 31.59
C SER A 334 -1.88 48.83 30.25
N PRO A 335 -0.96 49.46 29.49
CA PRO A 335 -0.43 48.90 28.25
C PRO A 335 0.14 47.50 28.40
N VAL A 336 0.93 47.27 29.45
CA VAL A 336 1.61 45.99 29.67
C VAL A 336 0.60 44.92 30.07
N THR A 337 -0.33 45.23 30.98
CA THR A 337 -1.35 44.28 31.42
C THR A 337 -2.29 43.93 30.28
N LEU A 338 -2.76 44.91 29.50
CA LEU A 338 -3.62 44.67 28.36
C LEU A 338 -2.91 43.82 27.30
N TRP A 339 -1.66 44.18 26.95
CA TRP A 339 -0.87 43.39 26.03
C TRP A 339 -0.71 41.95 26.49
N ALA A 340 -0.38 41.72 27.76
CA ALA A 340 -0.18 40.37 28.30
C ALA A 340 -1.47 39.54 28.25
N VAL A 341 -2.62 40.14 28.58
CA VAL A 341 -3.93 39.48 28.49
C VAL A 341 -4.27 39.16 27.04
N LEU A 342 -4.17 40.13 26.13
CA LEU A 342 -4.48 39.95 24.71
C LEU A 342 -3.53 38.96 24.05
N LYS A 343 -2.23 38.99 24.39
CA LYS A 343 -1.24 38.02 23.90
C LYS A 343 -1.55 36.61 24.37
N SER A 344 -1.97 36.45 25.63
CA SER A 344 -2.40 35.18 26.19
C SER A 344 -3.65 34.65 25.49
N VAL A 345 -4.61 35.52 25.19
CA VAL A 345 -5.81 35.20 24.40
C VAL A 345 -5.45 34.78 22.98
N ALA A 346 -4.64 35.56 22.27
CA ALA A 346 -4.23 35.27 20.90
C ALA A 346 -3.45 33.95 20.83
N TYR A 347 -2.61 33.68 21.83
CA TYR A 347 -1.89 32.42 21.95
C TYR A 347 -2.82 31.23 22.23
N ALA A 348 -3.79 31.39 23.15
CA ALA A 348 -4.81 30.37 23.40
C ALA A 348 -5.66 30.08 22.15
N TRP A 349 -5.92 31.10 21.32
CA TRP A 349 -6.66 30.96 20.08
C TRP A 349 -5.90 30.17 19.01
N GLN A 350 -4.63 30.51 18.77
CA GLN A 350 -3.78 29.76 17.85
C GLN A 350 -3.69 28.28 18.26
N GLN A 351 -3.70 27.99 19.56
CA GLN A 351 -3.65 26.64 20.10
C GLN A 351 -4.96 25.84 19.89
N GLN A 352 -6.12 26.49 19.99
CA GLN A 352 -7.41 25.83 19.80
C GLN A 352 -7.66 25.47 18.32
N SER A 353 -7.39 26.41 17.39
CA SER A 353 -7.56 26.18 15.95
C SER A 353 -6.72 24.99 15.46
N LEU A 354 -5.46 24.91 15.89
CA LEU A 354 -4.56 23.79 15.55
C LEU A 354 -5.04 22.44 16.09
N THR A 355 -5.73 22.43 17.23
CA THR A 355 -6.23 21.20 17.86
C THR A 355 -7.49 20.70 17.15
N ASP A 356 -8.39 21.61 16.80
CA ASP A 356 -9.64 21.28 16.11
C ASP A 356 -9.35 20.79 14.67
N ASP A 357 -8.46 21.47 13.94
CA ASP A 357 -8.02 21.06 12.60
C ASP A 357 -7.35 19.67 12.61
N ALA A 358 -6.54 19.38 13.63
CA ALA A 358 -5.88 18.08 13.78
C ALA A 358 -6.89 16.96 14.06
N LYS A 359 -7.94 17.24 14.84
CA LYS A 359 -9.01 16.29 15.13
C LYS A 359 -9.86 16.01 13.89
N GLU A 360 -10.24 17.06 13.16
CA GLU A 360 -10.99 16.93 11.91
C GLU A 360 -10.19 16.12 10.88
N LEU A 361 -8.90 16.41 10.72
CA LEU A 361 -8.01 15.65 9.85
C LEU A 361 -7.94 14.17 10.25
N PHE A 362 -7.88 13.87 11.54
CA PHE A 362 -7.87 12.50 12.05
C PHE A 362 -9.19 11.76 11.76
N ASP A 363 -10.32 12.39 12.00
CA ASP A 363 -11.65 11.83 11.73
C ASP A 363 -11.84 11.57 10.23
N LEU A 364 -11.45 12.52 9.38
CA LEU A 364 -11.49 12.38 7.92
C LEU A 364 -10.56 11.27 7.42
N SER A 365 -9.38 11.13 8.02
CA SER A 365 -8.43 10.05 7.70
C SER A 365 -8.98 8.68 8.04
N ARG A 366 -9.67 8.55 9.18
CA ARG A 366 -10.34 7.31 9.59
C ARG A 366 -11.49 6.96 8.64
N GLU A 367 -12.32 7.94 8.29
CA GLU A 367 -13.40 7.73 7.33
C GLU A 367 -12.88 7.29 5.96
N LEU A 368 -11.80 7.91 5.48
CA LEU A 368 -11.16 7.54 4.22
C LEU A 368 -10.62 6.09 4.25
N TYR A 369 -10.03 5.65 5.37
CA TYR A 369 -9.58 4.27 5.55
C TYR A 369 -10.74 3.27 5.45
N ASP A 370 -11.85 3.52 6.14
CA ASP A 370 -13.03 2.66 6.10
C ASP A 370 -13.60 2.58 4.68
N ARG A 371 -13.65 3.71 3.95
CA ARG A 371 -14.07 3.74 2.54
C ARG A 371 -13.13 2.94 1.63
N PHE A 372 -11.81 3.01 1.84
CA PHE A 372 -10.85 2.21 1.07
C PHE A 372 -10.99 0.71 1.32
N ALA A 373 -11.29 0.29 2.56
CA ALA A 373 -11.54 -1.11 2.87
C ALA A 373 -12.75 -1.65 2.08
N VAL A 374 -13.85 -0.91 2.06
CA VAL A 374 -15.05 -1.25 1.27
C VAL A 374 -14.75 -1.28 -0.22
N LEU A 375 -13.99 -0.31 -0.73
CA LEU A 375 -13.58 -0.28 -2.14
C LEU A 375 -12.73 -1.51 -2.50
N GLY A 376 -11.80 -1.92 -1.64
CA GLY A 376 -10.96 -3.10 -1.82
C GLY A 376 -11.79 -4.39 -1.90
N GLU A 377 -12.81 -4.54 -1.04
CA GLU A 377 -13.73 -5.68 -1.10
C GLU A 377 -14.52 -5.73 -2.41
N ASN A 378 -15.04 -4.58 -2.86
CA ASN A 378 -15.75 -4.47 -4.13
C ASN A 378 -14.84 -4.77 -5.33
N ALA A 379 -13.59 -4.28 -5.31
CA ALA A 379 -12.60 -4.57 -6.34
C ALA A 379 -12.26 -6.07 -6.39
N SER A 380 -12.15 -6.74 -5.23
CA SER A 380 -11.94 -8.19 -5.16
C SER A 380 -13.11 -8.97 -5.78
N LYS A 381 -14.36 -8.63 -5.41
CA LYS A 381 -15.58 -9.22 -5.99
C LYS A 381 -15.65 -9.02 -7.50
N LEU A 382 -15.26 -7.83 -7.98
CA LEU A 382 -15.19 -7.53 -9.40
C LEU A 382 -14.16 -8.41 -10.10
N GLY A 383 -12.96 -8.56 -9.54
CA GLY A 383 -11.91 -9.44 -10.07
C GLY A 383 -12.37 -10.89 -10.22
N VAL A 384 -13.06 -11.44 -9.22
CA VAL A 384 -13.64 -12.80 -9.29
C VAL A 384 -14.69 -12.91 -10.40
N SER A 385 -15.50 -11.88 -10.59
CA SER A 385 -16.54 -11.85 -11.63
C SER A 385 -15.94 -11.75 -13.04
N LEU A 386 -14.89 -10.95 -13.23
CA LEU A 386 -14.12 -10.91 -14.46
C LEU A 386 -13.48 -12.27 -14.76
N ALA A 387 -12.85 -12.91 -13.77
CA ALA A 387 -12.26 -14.24 -13.96
C ALA A 387 -13.29 -15.29 -14.40
N ARG A 388 -14.51 -15.27 -13.81
CA ARG A 388 -15.62 -16.11 -14.27
C ARG A 388 -16.05 -15.81 -15.70
N THR A 389 -16.12 -14.53 -16.06
CA THR A 389 -16.51 -14.10 -17.41
C THR A 389 -15.50 -14.57 -18.45
N VAL A 390 -14.21 -14.39 -18.17
CA VAL A 390 -13.11 -14.89 -19.02
C VAL A 390 -13.17 -16.41 -19.15
N ALA A 391 -13.41 -17.15 -18.06
CA ALA A 391 -13.55 -18.60 -18.11
C ALA A 391 -14.75 -19.05 -18.97
N ALA A 392 -15.89 -18.37 -18.86
CA ALA A 392 -17.07 -18.64 -19.67
C ALA A 392 -16.81 -18.36 -21.16
N TYR A 393 -16.14 -17.25 -21.48
CA TYR A 393 -15.73 -16.92 -22.84
C TYR A 393 -14.79 -17.97 -23.43
N ASN A 394 -13.74 -18.36 -22.69
CA ASN A 394 -12.79 -19.40 -23.13
C ASN A 394 -13.50 -20.74 -23.42
N LYS A 395 -14.52 -21.10 -22.62
CA LYS A 395 -15.34 -22.30 -22.86
C LYS A 395 -16.20 -22.18 -24.13
N PHE A 396 -16.76 -21.01 -24.38
CA PHE A 396 -17.50 -20.71 -25.61
C PHE A 396 -16.58 -20.83 -26.84
N ALA A 397 -15.45 -20.14 -26.83
CA ALA A 397 -14.46 -20.16 -27.92
C ALA A 397 -14.00 -21.60 -28.24
N SER A 398 -13.63 -22.36 -27.21
CA SER A 398 -13.23 -23.77 -27.37
C SER A 398 -14.33 -24.65 -27.98
N SER A 399 -15.59 -24.43 -27.63
CA SER A 399 -16.72 -25.18 -28.21
C SER A 399 -17.00 -24.78 -29.66
N LEU A 400 -16.90 -23.49 -29.98
CA LEU A 400 -17.02 -22.98 -31.34
C LEU A 400 -15.96 -23.63 -32.23
N GLU A 401 -14.70 -23.65 -31.78
CA GLU A 401 -13.57 -24.27 -32.49
C GLU A 401 -13.74 -25.76 -32.72
N SER A 402 -13.88 -26.51 -31.61
CA SER A 402 -13.73 -27.96 -31.64
C SER A 402 -14.94 -28.68 -32.21
N ARG A 403 -16.12 -28.04 -32.20
CA ARG A 403 -17.38 -28.67 -32.59
C ARG A 403 -18.02 -27.98 -33.79
N VAL A 404 -18.23 -26.67 -33.68
CA VAL A 404 -19.01 -25.92 -34.68
C VAL A 404 -18.20 -25.73 -35.96
N LEU A 405 -16.98 -25.20 -35.87
CA LEU A 405 -16.12 -24.97 -37.06
C LEU A 405 -15.73 -26.29 -37.73
N VAL A 406 -15.47 -27.36 -36.97
CA VAL A 406 -15.21 -28.70 -37.54
C VAL A 406 -16.41 -29.22 -38.35
N THR A 407 -17.63 -29.05 -37.82
CA THR A 407 -18.86 -29.47 -38.52
C THR A 407 -19.13 -28.59 -39.75
N ALA A 408 -18.92 -27.28 -39.63
CA ALA A 408 -19.02 -26.35 -40.75
C ALA A 408 -18.08 -26.74 -41.91
N ARG A 409 -16.81 -27.09 -41.60
CA ARG A 409 -15.86 -27.60 -42.60
C ARG A 409 -16.33 -28.90 -43.26
N LYS A 410 -16.91 -29.84 -42.49
CA LYS A 410 -17.45 -31.10 -43.05
C LYS A 410 -18.62 -30.82 -44.00
N LEU A 411 -19.47 -29.86 -43.67
CA LEU A 411 -20.61 -29.45 -44.51
C LEU A 411 -20.13 -28.80 -45.82
N GLN A 412 -19.15 -27.89 -45.75
CA GLN A 412 -18.58 -27.25 -46.95
C GLN A 412 -17.90 -28.25 -47.90
N LYS A 413 -17.33 -29.35 -47.37
CA LYS A 413 -16.80 -30.45 -48.21
C LYS A 413 -17.88 -31.24 -48.97
N LEU A 414 -19.12 -31.25 -48.48
CA LEU A 414 -20.24 -31.98 -49.09
C LEU A 414 -20.99 -31.14 -50.14
N ASP A 415 -20.87 -29.81 -50.09
CA ASP A 415 -21.51 -28.89 -51.03
C ASP A 415 -20.60 -27.67 -51.27
N GLN A 416 -19.81 -27.73 -52.34
CA GLN A 416 -18.84 -26.66 -52.70
C GLN A 416 -19.51 -25.35 -53.14
N SER A 417 -20.84 -25.34 -53.34
CA SER A 417 -21.58 -24.16 -53.75
C SER A 417 -21.93 -23.20 -52.59
N LYS A 418 -21.72 -23.62 -51.33
CA LYS A 418 -21.98 -22.79 -50.14
C LYS A 418 -20.68 -22.37 -49.45
N VAL A 419 -20.26 -21.13 -49.67
CA VAL A 419 -19.15 -20.49 -48.95
C VAL A 419 -19.66 -19.97 -47.62
N ILE A 420 -19.09 -20.45 -46.50
CA ILE A 420 -19.35 -19.92 -45.16
C ILE A 420 -18.35 -18.77 -44.95
N ALA A 421 -18.83 -17.56 -44.66
CA ALA A 421 -17.99 -16.38 -44.45
C ALA A 421 -17.04 -16.53 -43.25
N SER A 422 -15.85 -15.95 -43.32
CA SER A 422 -14.89 -15.91 -42.21
C SER A 422 -15.42 -15.05 -41.06
N ILE A 423 -15.26 -15.54 -39.83
CA ILE A 423 -15.62 -14.79 -38.63
C ILE A 423 -14.40 -13.96 -38.22
N ASP A 424 -14.59 -12.66 -38.05
CA ASP A 424 -13.55 -11.77 -37.56
C ASP A 424 -13.15 -12.14 -36.13
N LEU A 425 -11.84 -12.30 -35.90
CA LEU A 425 -11.26 -12.66 -34.61
C LEU A 425 -11.17 -11.44 -33.69
N ILE A 426 -11.49 -11.63 -32.40
CA ILE A 426 -11.27 -10.61 -31.37
C ILE A 426 -9.79 -10.64 -30.99
N ASP A 427 -9.13 -9.49 -31.11
CA ASP A 427 -7.70 -9.27 -30.87
C ASP A 427 -7.27 -9.66 -29.44
N SER A 428 -6.27 -10.53 -29.34
CA SER A 428 -5.86 -11.25 -28.12
C SER A 428 -5.03 -10.43 -27.14
N ASP A 429 -4.45 -9.31 -27.58
CA ASP A 429 -3.51 -8.54 -26.76
C ASP A 429 -4.18 -7.70 -25.65
N LYS A 430 -5.50 -7.77 -25.52
CA LYS A 430 -6.27 -6.94 -24.56
C LYS A 430 -6.91 -7.69 -23.40
N ALA A 431 -6.85 -9.02 -23.37
CA ALA A 431 -7.35 -9.80 -22.24
C ALA A 431 -6.66 -11.18 -22.21
N ASP A 432 -6.42 -11.73 -21.01
CA ASP A 432 -5.85 -13.06 -20.73
C ASP A 432 -6.77 -14.20 -21.25
N VAL A 433 -6.98 -14.24 -22.56
CA VAL A 433 -7.97 -15.03 -23.30
C VAL A 433 -7.22 -15.93 -24.27
N LYS A 434 -7.60 -17.20 -24.32
CA LYS A 434 -6.85 -18.22 -25.03
C LYS A 434 -7.03 -18.06 -26.55
N GLU A 435 -5.91 -18.04 -27.27
CA GLU A 435 -5.85 -17.87 -28.73
C GLU A 435 -6.41 -19.07 -29.49
N LEU A 436 -7.12 -18.77 -30.59
CA LEU A 436 -7.68 -19.68 -31.58
C LEU A 436 -6.56 -20.22 -32.49
N SER A 437 -6.17 -21.49 -32.36
CA SER A 437 -4.92 -22.02 -32.94
C SER A 437 -5.01 -22.47 -34.42
N ALA A 438 -6.01 -22.03 -35.19
CA ALA A 438 -6.18 -22.51 -36.58
C ALA A 438 -6.68 -21.40 -37.53
N PRO A 439 -5.78 -20.54 -38.04
CA PRO A 439 -6.12 -19.43 -38.91
C PRO A 439 -5.84 -19.77 -40.36
N GLU A 440 -6.74 -20.45 -41.08
CA GLU A 440 -6.65 -20.49 -42.55
C GLU A 440 -8.04 -20.54 -43.20
N VAL A 441 -8.49 -19.38 -43.70
CA VAL A 441 -9.08 -19.21 -45.03
C VAL A 441 -8.71 -17.80 -45.52
N SER A 442 -7.57 -17.66 -46.19
CA SER A 442 -7.35 -16.60 -47.17
C SER A 442 -7.37 -17.23 -48.56
N VAL A 443 -8.41 -16.92 -49.31
CA VAL A 443 -8.49 -17.04 -50.77
C VAL A 443 -8.43 -15.59 -51.25
N GLU A 444 -7.62 -15.13 -52.19
CA GLU A 444 -6.54 -15.59 -53.08
C GLU A 444 -6.00 -14.27 -53.68
N ASP A 445 -4.77 -14.24 -54.18
CA ASP A 445 -4.35 -13.43 -55.34
C ASP A 445 -3.12 -14.18 -55.89
N ARG A 446 -3.10 -14.77 -57.08
CA ARG A 446 -3.19 -14.19 -58.43
C ARG A 446 -2.41 -12.90 -58.64
#